data_AF-A0A0B1RY54-F1
#
_entry.id   AF-A0A0B1RY54-F1
#
_cell.length_a   1.000
_cell.length_b   1.000
_cell.length_c   1.000
_cell.angle_alpha   90.00
_cell.angle_beta   90.00
_cell.angle_gamma   90.00
#
_symmetry.space_group_name_H-M   'P 1'
#
loop_
_entity.id
_entity.type
_entity.pdbx_description
1 polymer ?
#
loop_
_entity_poly.entity_id
_entity_poly.type
_entity_poly.pdbx_seq_one_letter_code
_entity_poly.pdbx_strand_id
1 'polypeptide(L)'
;MFLGDVIVSASRPDAYIFSYDLIIDRKTEAFSGFAVRRWNPVDHVIEQIIADGGDELVSKWNETTEEGVRRLHEAGGDCDFSMPPPETDVLALPVGGGNVVVVPHPNQATRKGAEVHLGPVGALANFKRHTEETEEDSIGALRAKFAEEYEIRAIDAGFDSVIAAISGSRIDSWAMIRGIADYQHGMSRASKLWQAHAAARAAAMVRVIVERLPAPQ
;
A
#
# COMPACT_ATOMS: atom_id res chain seq x y z
N MET A 1 -2.00 -9.31 -3.83
CA MET A 1 -2.88 -8.17 -4.14
C MET A 1 -2.64 -7.85 -5.59
N PHE A 2 -3.68 -7.48 -6.32
CA PHE A 2 -3.63 -7.07 -7.71
C PHE A 2 -3.54 -5.54 -7.85
N LEU A 3 -3.17 -5.05 -9.03
CA LEU A 3 -3.30 -3.62 -9.30
C LEU A 3 -4.79 -3.23 -9.34
N GLY A 4 -5.11 -2.09 -8.75
CA GLY A 4 -6.50 -1.67 -8.51
C GLY A 4 -7.13 -2.26 -7.25
N ASP A 5 -6.46 -3.12 -6.49
CA ASP A 5 -6.96 -3.46 -5.15
C ASP A 5 -6.79 -2.26 -4.20
N VAL A 6 -7.43 -2.30 -3.03
CA VAL A 6 -7.19 -1.33 -1.94
C VAL A 6 -6.75 -2.06 -0.70
N ILE A 7 -5.77 -1.49 0.01
CA ILE A 7 -5.41 -1.90 1.35
C ILE A 7 -5.82 -0.82 2.36
N VAL A 8 -6.38 -1.27 3.47
CA VAL A 8 -6.62 -0.48 4.67
C VAL A 8 -5.70 -1.02 5.77
N SER A 9 -4.93 -0.13 6.42
CA SER A 9 -4.04 -0.53 7.50
C SER A 9 -4.82 -1.13 8.66
N ALA A 10 -4.36 -2.25 9.19
CA ALA A 10 -5.00 -2.97 10.29
C ALA A 10 -3.95 -3.40 11.31
N SER A 11 -4.32 -3.42 12.60
CA SER A 11 -3.40 -3.77 13.70
C SER A 11 -3.15 -5.28 13.76
N ARG A 12 -2.43 -5.81 12.76
CA ARG A 12 -2.20 -7.25 12.55
C ARG A 12 -0.75 -7.55 12.11
N PRO A 13 0.28 -7.43 12.97
CA PRO A 13 0.22 -7.00 14.38
C PRO A 13 0.21 -5.47 14.56
N ASP A 14 0.75 -4.73 13.58
CA ASP A 14 0.81 -3.27 13.61
C ASP A 14 0.12 -2.67 12.38
N ALA A 15 -0.58 -1.55 12.54
CA ALA A 15 -1.24 -0.86 11.42
C ALA A 15 -0.22 -0.20 10.50
N TYR A 16 0.79 0.47 11.07
CA TYR A 16 1.84 1.12 10.31
C TYR A 16 3.23 0.91 10.93
N ILE A 17 4.19 0.52 10.11
CA ILE A 17 5.58 0.28 10.53
C ILE A 17 6.51 1.14 9.67
N PHE A 18 7.35 1.93 10.32
CA PHE A 18 8.35 2.76 9.65
C PHE A 18 9.76 2.40 10.08
N SER A 19 10.57 1.91 9.15
CA SER A 19 12.00 1.73 9.36
C SER A 19 12.73 3.05 9.10
N TYR A 20 13.26 3.66 10.17
CA TYR A 20 13.96 4.94 10.09
C TYR A 20 15.48 4.78 9.98
N ASP A 21 16.02 3.60 10.32
CA ASP A 21 17.44 3.28 10.18
C ASP A 21 17.65 1.77 9.99
N LEU A 22 18.85 1.39 9.53
CA LEU A 22 19.31 0.01 9.49
C LEU A 22 20.15 -0.29 10.74
N ILE A 23 20.01 -1.48 11.30
CA ILE A 23 20.86 -1.96 12.38
C ILE A 23 22.06 -2.67 11.74
N ILE A 24 23.25 -2.10 11.91
CA ILE A 24 24.50 -2.60 11.36
C ILE A 24 25.42 -2.97 12.53
N ASP A 25 26.01 -4.16 12.49
CA ASP A 25 26.99 -4.59 13.48
C ASP A 25 28.28 -3.75 13.33
N ARG A 26 28.71 -3.09 14.41
CA ARG A 26 29.85 -2.17 14.40
C ARG A 26 31.21 -2.84 14.16
N LYS A 27 31.31 -4.17 14.36
CA LYS A 27 32.56 -4.93 14.21
C LYS A 27 32.66 -5.58 12.84
N THR A 28 31.53 -6.08 12.32
CA THR A 28 31.50 -6.81 11.04
C THR A 28 30.98 -5.97 9.88
N GLU A 29 30.41 -4.79 10.16
CA GLU A 29 29.71 -3.93 9.19
C GLU A 29 28.53 -4.62 8.49
N ALA A 30 28.10 -5.78 9.00
CA ALA A 30 27.02 -6.56 8.42
C ALA A 30 25.65 -6.01 8.85
N PHE A 31 24.70 -6.05 7.91
CA PHE A 31 23.28 -5.85 8.21
C PHE A 31 22.79 -6.87 9.24
N SER A 32 22.12 -6.39 10.28
CA SER A 32 21.60 -7.20 11.40
C SER A 32 20.11 -6.98 11.70
N GLY A 33 19.47 -5.96 11.10
CA GLY A 33 18.03 -5.75 11.24
C GLY A 33 17.59 -4.33 10.91
N PHE A 34 16.34 -4.00 11.25
CA PHE A 34 15.74 -2.69 11.01
C PHE A 34 15.44 -1.96 12.33
N ALA A 35 15.79 -0.68 12.40
CA ALA A 35 15.36 0.20 13.48
C ALA A 35 13.99 0.78 13.12
N VAL A 36 12.94 0.32 13.81
CA VAL A 36 11.55 0.60 13.43
C VAL A 36 10.77 1.38 14.49
N ARG A 37 9.83 2.21 14.02
CA ARG A 37 8.68 2.69 14.79
C ARG A 37 7.44 1.92 14.37
N ARG A 38 6.63 1.56 15.36
CA ARG A 38 5.38 0.81 15.18
C ARG A 38 4.22 1.66 15.66
N TRP A 39 3.15 1.69 14.89
CA TRP A 39 2.02 2.56 15.13
C TRP A 39 0.72 1.76 15.01
N ASN A 40 -0.17 1.96 15.98
CA ASN A 40 -1.50 1.39 16.00
C ASN A 40 -2.53 2.45 16.40
N PRO A 41 -3.72 2.47 15.78
CA PRO A 41 -4.86 3.16 16.36
C PRO A 41 -5.26 2.47 17.67
N VAL A 42 -5.87 3.25 18.57
CA VAL A 42 -6.46 2.74 19.82
C VAL A 42 -7.89 2.26 19.56
N ASP A 43 -8.62 2.97 18.69
CA ASP A 43 -9.95 2.61 18.23
C ASP A 43 -9.88 1.97 16.84
N HIS A 44 -10.38 0.74 16.76
CA HIS A 44 -10.36 -0.10 15.56
C HIS A 44 -11.66 -0.07 14.75
N VAL A 45 -12.55 0.91 14.97
CA VAL A 45 -13.84 1.01 14.24
C VAL A 45 -13.68 0.97 12.72
N ILE A 46 -12.65 1.61 12.16
CA ILE A 46 -12.40 1.59 10.71
C ILE A 46 -12.03 0.17 10.25
N GLU A 47 -11.19 -0.54 10.99
CA GLU A 47 -10.84 -1.94 10.69
C GLU A 47 -12.08 -2.83 10.75
N GLN A 48 -12.94 -2.65 11.76
CA GLN A 48 -14.17 -3.42 11.95
C GLN A 48 -15.15 -3.21 10.78
N ILE A 49 -15.35 -1.96 10.34
CA ILE A 49 -16.19 -1.65 9.17
C ILE A 49 -15.75 -2.45 7.94
N ILE A 50 -14.44 -2.57 7.70
CA ILE A 50 -13.91 -3.32 6.56
C ILE A 50 -14.04 -4.84 6.78
N ALA A 51 -13.70 -5.32 7.98
CA ALA A 51 -13.74 -6.75 8.31
C ALA A 51 -15.16 -7.32 8.24
N ASP A 52 -16.16 -6.55 8.68
CA ASP A 52 -17.56 -6.97 8.75
C ASP A 52 -18.35 -6.61 7.49
N GLY A 53 -17.81 -5.77 6.62
CA GLY A 53 -18.53 -5.21 5.47
C GLY A 53 -18.86 -6.21 4.35
N GLY A 54 -18.10 -7.28 4.22
CA GLY A 54 -18.33 -8.37 3.24
C GLY A 54 -18.59 -7.89 1.80
N ASP A 55 -19.41 -8.66 1.08
CA ASP A 55 -19.75 -8.37 -0.33
C ASP A 55 -20.51 -7.05 -0.52
N GLU A 56 -21.31 -6.63 0.47
CA GLU A 56 -22.06 -5.38 0.41
C GLU A 56 -21.13 -4.18 0.36
N LEU A 57 -20.10 -4.17 1.21
CA LEU A 57 -19.08 -3.12 1.22
C LEU A 57 -18.32 -3.07 -0.09
N VAL A 58 -17.93 -4.23 -0.63
CA VAL A 58 -17.21 -4.32 -1.90
C VAL A 58 -18.09 -3.82 -3.06
N SER A 59 -19.37 -4.20 -3.10
CA SER A 59 -20.32 -3.70 -4.11
C SER A 59 -20.46 -2.19 -4.03
N LYS A 60 -20.67 -1.66 -2.82
CA LYS A 60 -20.81 -0.22 -2.61
C LYS A 60 -19.56 0.55 -2.99
N TRP A 61 -18.39 0.00 -2.70
CA TRP A 61 -17.09 0.55 -3.08
C TRP A 61 -16.91 0.61 -4.60
N ASN A 62 -17.30 -0.43 -5.32
CA ASN A 62 -17.25 -0.44 -6.78
C ASN A 62 -18.20 0.61 -7.38
N GLU A 63 -19.45 0.67 -6.94
CA GLU A 63 -20.41 1.71 -7.36
C GLU A 63 -19.88 3.13 -7.10
N THR A 64 -19.30 3.34 -5.91
CA THR A 64 -18.75 4.64 -5.51
C THR A 64 -17.53 5.01 -6.34
N THR A 65 -16.73 4.02 -6.74
CA THR A 65 -15.59 4.19 -7.64
C THR A 65 -16.06 4.61 -9.02
N GLU A 66 -17.01 3.89 -9.61
CA GLU A 66 -17.56 4.19 -10.95
C GLU A 66 -18.16 5.60 -11.01
N GLU A 67 -18.95 5.95 -10.00
CA GLU A 67 -19.53 7.29 -9.88
C GLU A 67 -18.45 8.37 -9.71
N GLY A 68 -17.41 8.10 -8.92
CA GLY A 68 -16.28 9.00 -8.72
C GLY A 68 -15.50 9.25 -10.02
N VAL A 69 -15.16 8.19 -10.74
CA VAL A 69 -14.47 8.26 -12.04
C VAL A 69 -15.30 9.01 -13.06
N ARG A 70 -16.60 8.71 -13.16
CA ARG A 70 -17.53 9.44 -14.05
C ARG A 70 -17.51 10.94 -13.80
N ARG A 71 -17.64 11.36 -12.53
CA ARG A 71 -17.60 12.78 -12.15
C ARG A 71 -16.26 13.45 -12.45
N LEU A 72 -15.14 12.74 -12.26
CA LEU A 72 -13.81 13.26 -12.57
C LEU A 72 -13.62 13.49 -14.07
N HIS A 73 -14.16 12.61 -14.92
CA HIS A 73 -14.18 12.81 -16.37
C HIS A 73 -15.05 14.00 -16.78
N GLU A 74 -16.25 14.13 -16.19
CA GLU A 74 -17.15 15.26 -16.44
C GLU A 74 -16.55 16.60 -16.02
N ALA A 75 -15.72 16.61 -14.97
CA ALA A 75 -15.00 17.80 -14.52
C ALA A 75 -13.86 18.23 -15.47
N GLY A 76 -13.50 17.40 -16.46
CA GLY A 76 -12.53 17.76 -17.51
C GLY A 76 -11.07 17.82 -17.06
N GLY A 77 -10.67 16.99 -16.09
CA GLY A 77 -9.27 16.92 -15.65
C GLY A 77 -8.33 16.25 -16.66
N ASP A 78 -7.03 16.56 -16.58
CA ASP A 78 -5.99 15.99 -17.45
C ASP A 78 -5.59 14.54 -17.10
N CYS A 79 -6.10 14.01 -15.98
CA CYS A 79 -5.82 12.65 -15.52
C CYS A 79 -6.92 11.68 -15.94
N ASP A 80 -6.55 10.56 -16.54
CA ASP A 80 -7.46 9.45 -16.79
C ASP A 80 -7.56 8.56 -15.55
N PHE A 81 -8.76 8.50 -14.96
CA PHE A 81 -9.04 7.69 -13.77
C PHE A 81 -9.69 6.34 -14.11
N SER A 82 -9.89 6.07 -15.41
CA SER A 82 -10.44 4.80 -15.91
C SER A 82 -9.60 3.62 -15.47
N MET A 83 -10.26 2.46 -15.30
CA MET A 83 -9.55 1.23 -15.02
C MET A 83 -8.64 0.88 -16.20
N PRO A 84 -7.32 0.74 -15.99
CA PRO A 84 -6.43 0.29 -17.04
C PRO A 84 -6.78 -1.13 -17.51
N PRO A 85 -6.37 -1.51 -18.74
CA PRO A 85 -6.65 -2.85 -19.26
C PRO A 85 -6.05 -3.95 -18.34
N PRO A 86 -6.77 -5.06 -18.06
CA PRO A 86 -6.30 -6.10 -17.14
C PRO A 86 -4.95 -6.72 -17.50
N GLU A 87 -4.58 -6.75 -18.77
CA GLU A 87 -3.28 -7.21 -19.27
C GLU A 87 -2.10 -6.34 -18.85
N THR A 88 -2.37 -5.14 -18.34
CA THR A 88 -1.35 -4.23 -17.80
C THR A 88 -1.06 -4.47 -16.31
N ASP A 89 -1.81 -5.39 -15.68
CA ASP A 89 -1.53 -5.91 -14.34
C ASP A 89 -0.40 -6.94 -14.41
N VAL A 90 0.83 -6.45 -14.37
CA VAL A 90 2.04 -7.24 -14.64
C VAL A 90 3.14 -7.02 -13.61
N LEU A 91 3.89 -8.09 -13.34
CA LEU A 91 5.08 -8.09 -12.50
C LEU A 91 6.33 -7.96 -13.38
N ALA A 92 7.21 -7.06 -12.98
CA ALA A 92 8.54 -6.92 -13.58
C ALA A 92 9.56 -7.66 -12.70
N LEU A 93 10.02 -8.82 -13.18
CA LEU A 93 10.95 -9.70 -12.46
C LEU A 93 12.37 -9.58 -13.05
N PRO A 94 13.39 -9.27 -12.23
CA PRO A 94 14.77 -9.28 -12.71
C PRO A 94 15.23 -10.72 -12.99
N VAL A 95 15.89 -10.94 -14.12
CA VAL A 95 16.42 -12.26 -14.54
C VAL A 95 17.94 -12.31 -14.61
N GLY A 96 18.62 -11.32 -14.03
CA GLY A 96 20.08 -11.18 -14.04
C GLY A 96 20.61 -10.39 -15.24
N GLY A 97 21.81 -9.82 -15.10
CA GLY A 97 22.47 -9.04 -16.16
C GLY A 97 21.73 -7.76 -16.57
N GLY A 98 20.96 -7.16 -15.66
CA GLY A 98 20.16 -5.96 -15.91
C GLY A 98 18.87 -6.19 -16.72
N ASN A 99 18.58 -7.45 -17.10
CA ASN A 99 17.37 -7.79 -17.83
C ASN A 99 16.18 -8.01 -16.90
N VAL A 100 15.00 -7.64 -17.37
CA VAL A 100 13.72 -7.81 -16.67
C VAL A 100 12.74 -8.53 -17.58
N VAL A 101 12.05 -9.53 -17.05
CA VAL A 101 10.93 -10.18 -17.71
C VAL A 101 9.63 -9.64 -17.12
N VAL A 102 8.67 -9.34 -17.99
CA VAL A 102 7.33 -8.93 -17.61
C VAL A 102 6.43 -10.15 -17.67
N VAL A 103 5.82 -10.50 -16.54
CA VAL A 103 4.89 -11.63 -16.44
C VAL A 103 3.54 -11.18 -15.89
N PRO A 104 2.42 -11.79 -16.31
CA PRO A 104 1.12 -11.58 -15.67
C PRO A 104 1.17 -11.95 -14.18
N HIS A 105 0.28 -11.36 -13.38
CA HIS A 105 0.14 -11.77 -11.98
C HIS A 105 -0.18 -13.29 -11.88
N PRO A 106 0.47 -14.09 -11.00
CA PRO A 106 0.32 -15.55 -10.95
C PRO A 106 -1.12 -16.05 -10.80
N ASN A 107 -1.94 -15.25 -10.11
CA ASN A 107 -3.35 -15.56 -9.84
C ASN A 107 -4.33 -14.88 -10.81
N GLN A 108 -3.87 -14.36 -11.95
CA GLN A 108 -4.74 -13.62 -12.88
C GLN A 108 -5.96 -14.44 -13.32
N ALA A 109 -5.79 -15.76 -13.53
CA ALA A 109 -6.87 -16.64 -13.98
C ALA A 109 -7.98 -16.85 -12.93
N THR A 110 -7.69 -16.62 -11.64
CA THR A 110 -8.65 -16.81 -10.54
C THR A 110 -9.17 -15.49 -9.98
N ARG A 111 -8.78 -14.35 -10.57
CA ARG A 111 -9.21 -13.03 -10.14
C ARG A 111 -10.71 -12.85 -10.38
N LYS A 112 -11.46 -12.60 -9.32
CA LYS A 112 -12.93 -12.37 -9.37
C LYS A 112 -13.32 -10.90 -9.48
N GLY A 113 -12.36 -10.00 -9.26
CA GLY A 113 -12.57 -8.56 -9.24
C GLY A 113 -11.45 -7.87 -8.49
N ALA A 114 -11.69 -6.61 -8.12
CA ALA A 114 -10.82 -5.90 -7.19
C ALA A 114 -11.19 -6.27 -5.74
N GLU A 115 -10.17 -6.40 -4.90
CA GLU A 115 -10.32 -6.83 -3.51
C GLU A 115 -9.94 -5.73 -2.52
N VAL A 116 -10.52 -5.81 -1.32
CA VAL A 116 -10.15 -4.98 -0.18
C VAL A 116 -9.32 -5.82 0.77
N HIS A 117 -8.17 -5.30 1.15
CA HIS A 117 -7.21 -5.98 2.00
C HIS A 117 -7.07 -5.25 3.34
N LEU A 118 -6.90 -6.04 4.40
CA LEU A 118 -6.50 -5.57 5.73
C LEU A 118 -5.11 -6.10 6.05
N GLY A 119 -4.24 -5.24 6.58
CA GLY A 119 -2.94 -5.67 7.09
C GLY A 119 -1.96 -4.51 7.28
N PRO A 120 -0.73 -4.82 7.72
CA PRO A 120 0.29 -3.81 7.97
C PRO A 120 0.70 -3.07 6.71
N VAL A 121 0.81 -1.75 6.82
CA VAL A 121 1.45 -0.90 5.82
C VAL A 121 2.85 -0.53 6.33
N GLY A 122 3.86 -0.69 5.48
CA GLY A 122 5.24 -0.43 5.82
C GLY A 122 5.81 0.74 5.03
N ALA A 123 6.86 1.36 5.57
CA ALA A 123 7.73 2.22 4.78
C ALA A 123 9.15 2.21 5.34
N LEU A 124 10.11 2.59 4.50
CA LEU A 124 11.51 2.66 4.85
C LEU A 124 12.05 4.05 4.51
N ALA A 125 12.93 4.58 5.36
CA ALA A 125 13.73 5.74 5.02
C ALA A 125 14.66 5.44 3.83
N ASN A 126 15.18 6.50 3.22
CA ASN A 126 16.02 6.37 2.04
C ASN A 126 17.45 5.99 2.45
N PHE A 127 17.78 4.70 2.40
CA PHE A 127 19.07 4.15 2.85
C PHE A 127 20.19 4.17 1.80
N LYS A 128 20.18 5.11 0.86
CA LYS A 128 21.22 5.28 -0.19
C LYS A 128 22.67 5.33 0.33
N ARG A 129 22.89 5.60 1.61
CA ARG A 129 24.22 5.67 2.25
C ARG A 129 24.82 4.31 2.63
N HIS A 130 24.04 3.22 2.65
CA HIS A 130 24.47 1.93 3.19
C HIS A 130 24.62 0.82 2.14
N THR A 131 24.37 1.12 0.87
CA THR A 131 24.50 0.16 -0.22
C THR A 131 25.73 0.50 -1.03
N GLU A 132 26.89 -0.05 -0.65
CA GLU A 132 27.91 -0.36 -1.66
C GLU A 132 27.28 -1.41 -2.61
N GLU A 133 27.58 -1.33 -3.90
CA GLU A 133 26.87 -2.05 -4.98
C GLU A 133 27.12 -3.58 -4.98
N THR A 134 26.91 -4.26 -3.85
CA THR A 134 26.75 -5.71 -3.79
C THR A 134 25.29 -6.07 -4.07
N GLU A 135 25.05 -7.00 -4.99
CA GLU A 135 23.70 -7.41 -5.43
C GLU A 135 22.80 -7.90 -4.28
N GLU A 136 23.39 -8.43 -3.20
CA GLU A 136 22.70 -8.94 -2.00
C GLU A 136 22.08 -7.82 -1.12
N ASP A 137 22.55 -6.58 -1.24
CA ASP A 137 22.08 -5.41 -0.46
C ASP A 137 21.36 -4.37 -1.33
N SER A 138 20.79 -4.79 -2.47
CA SER A 138 19.95 -3.87 -3.25
C SER A 138 18.77 -3.34 -2.42
N ILE A 139 18.35 -2.09 -2.68
CA ILE A 139 17.19 -1.47 -2.01
C ILE A 139 15.93 -2.37 -2.15
N GLY A 140 15.80 -3.10 -3.25
CA GLY A 140 14.73 -4.07 -3.45
C GLY A 140 14.82 -5.26 -2.48
N ALA A 141 16.01 -5.83 -2.29
CA ALA A 141 16.26 -6.91 -1.33
C ALA A 141 16.00 -6.46 0.11
N LEU A 142 16.42 -5.24 0.48
CA LEU A 142 16.12 -4.68 1.81
C LEU A 142 14.61 -4.49 2.03
N ARG A 143 13.88 -3.99 1.03
CA ARG A 143 12.41 -3.86 1.11
C ARG A 143 11.72 -5.21 1.22
N ALA A 144 12.19 -6.22 0.49
CA ALA A 144 11.66 -7.58 0.59
C ALA A 144 11.91 -8.19 1.97
N LYS A 145 13.15 -8.10 2.50
CA LYS A 145 13.49 -8.54 3.87
C LYS A 145 12.64 -7.83 4.91
N PHE A 146 12.46 -6.51 4.79
CA PHE A 146 11.60 -5.74 5.69
C PHE A 146 10.14 -6.19 5.60
N ALA A 147 9.63 -6.43 4.39
CA ALA A 147 8.26 -6.89 4.23
C ALA A 147 8.02 -8.27 4.83
N GLU A 148 8.99 -9.17 4.70
CA GLU A 148 8.95 -10.50 5.30
C GLU A 148 9.06 -10.44 6.83
N GLU A 149 10.03 -9.71 7.38
CA GLU A 149 10.29 -9.62 8.83
C GLU A 149 9.10 -9.03 9.60
N TYR A 150 8.36 -8.10 8.99
CA TYR A 150 7.27 -7.37 9.64
C TYR A 150 5.88 -7.69 9.07
N GLU A 151 5.75 -8.74 8.27
CA GLU A 151 4.48 -9.16 7.64
C GLU A 151 3.79 -8.02 6.87
N ILE A 152 4.59 -7.15 6.24
CA ILE A 152 4.09 -5.98 5.52
C ILE A 152 3.33 -6.42 4.30
N ARG A 153 2.08 -5.97 4.22
CA ARG A 153 1.22 -6.28 3.09
C ARG A 153 1.37 -5.26 1.97
N ALA A 154 1.66 -3.99 2.29
CA ALA A 154 1.95 -2.94 1.29
C ALA A 154 3.06 -2.01 1.76
N ILE A 155 3.92 -1.57 0.83
CA ILE A 155 4.97 -0.56 1.11
C ILE A 155 4.59 0.78 0.48
N ASP A 156 4.82 1.86 1.22
CA ASP A 156 4.49 3.22 0.85
C ASP A 156 5.68 4.18 1.00
N ALA A 157 5.51 5.45 0.61
CA ALA A 157 6.57 6.47 0.54
C ALA A 157 7.08 6.97 1.91
N GLY A 158 6.41 6.62 3.01
CA GLY A 158 6.75 7.07 4.37
C GLY A 158 5.85 8.20 4.87
N PHE A 159 5.04 7.90 5.89
CA PHE A 159 4.07 8.80 6.51
C PHE A 159 4.31 8.97 8.02
N ASP A 160 5.49 8.60 8.50
CA ASP A 160 5.83 8.59 9.92
C ASP A 160 5.59 9.93 10.64
N SER A 161 5.92 11.06 10.01
CA SER A 161 5.64 12.38 10.59
C SER A 161 4.14 12.67 10.70
N VAL A 162 3.33 12.19 9.76
CA VAL A 162 1.87 12.33 9.76
C VAL A 162 1.27 11.46 10.87
N ILE A 163 1.68 10.19 10.96
CA ILE A 163 1.19 9.28 11.99
C ILE A 163 1.65 9.72 13.39
N ALA A 164 2.88 10.23 13.52
CA ALA A 164 3.36 10.81 14.77
C ALA A 164 2.53 12.04 15.20
N ALA A 165 2.10 12.88 14.25
CA ALA A 165 1.22 14.01 14.53
C ALA A 165 -0.19 13.58 14.95
N ILE A 166 -0.76 12.56 14.30
CA ILE A 166 -2.05 11.95 14.67
C ILE A 166 -1.97 11.41 16.11
N SER A 167 -0.94 10.62 16.41
CA SER A 167 -0.71 10.05 17.73
C SER A 167 -0.48 11.13 18.79
N GLY A 168 0.36 12.13 18.50
CA GLY A 168 0.61 13.27 19.40
C GLY A 168 -0.63 14.12 19.68
N SER A 169 -1.57 14.15 18.73
CA SER A 169 -2.86 14.84 18.86
C SER A 169 -3.93 14.01 19.58
N ARG A 170 -3.59 12.78 20.01
CA ARG A 170 -4.53 11.82 20.65
C ARG A 170 -5.75 11.52 19.79
N ILE A 171 -5.54 11.39 18.48
CA ILE A 171 -6.56 10.88 17.58
C ILE A 171 -6.50 9.35 17.67
N ASP A 172 -7.47 8.78 18.38
CA ASP A 172 -7.49 7.35 18.71
C ASP A 172 -7.91 6.46 17.53
N SER A 173 -8.72 6.98 16.61
CA SER A 173 -9.21 6.27 15.43
C SER A 173 -8.57 6.82 14.15
N TRP A 174 -7.79 5.99 13.47
CA TRP A 174 -7.18 6.31 12.18
C TRP A 174 -6.85 5.05 11.38
N ALA A 175 -6.75 5.19 10.06
CA ALA A 175 -6.23 4.14 9.17
C ALA A 175 -5.57 4.77 7.93
N MET A 176 -4.57 4.09 7.38
CA MET A 176 -4.04 4.35 6.05
C MET A 176 -4.86 3.59 5.02
N ILE A 177 -5.31 4.27 3.97
CA ILE A 177 -6.08 3.67 2.88
C ILE A 177 -5.32 3.92 1.58
N ARG A 178 -4.90 2.85 0.90
CA ARG A 178 -4.06 2.93 -0.30
C ARG A 178 -4.59 2.06 -1.41
N GLY A 179 -4.64 2.63 -2.62
CA GLY A 179 -4.84 1.85 -3.84
C GLY A 179 -3.53 1.24 -4.28
N ILE A 180 -3.57 -0.02 -4.71
CA ILE A 180 -2.41 -0.74 -5.22
C ILE A 180 -2.17 -0.32 -6.66
N ALA A 181 -1.09 0.40 -6.90
CA ALA A 181 -0.69 0.91 -8.22
C ALA A 181 0.57 0.25 -8.78
N ASP A 182 1.34 -0.45 -7.93
CA ASP A 182 2.61 -1.03 -8.31
C ASP A 182 3.00 -2.22 -7.42
N TYR A 183 3.86 -3.10 -7.95
CA TYR A 183 4.53 -4.19 -7.24
C TYR A 183 5.98 -3.86 -6.88
N GLN A 184 6.56 -2.81 -7.48
CA GLN A 184 7.95 -2.41 -7.28
C GLN A 184 8.10 -1.12 -6.46
N HIS A 185 7.17 -0.89 -5.52
CA HIS A 185 7.26 0.21 -4.54
C HIS A 185 7.33 1.61 -5.18
N GLY A 186 6.57 1.82 -6.26
CA GLY A 186 6.50 3.07 -7.00
C GLY A 186 7.57 3.23 -8.09
N MET A 187 8.37 2.20 -8.33
CA MET A 187 9.47 2.24 -9.31
C MET A 187 9.09 1.69 -10.68
N SER A 188 7.97 0.98 -10.82
CA SER A 188 7.61 0.41 -12.13
C SER A 188 7.00 1.44 -13.07
N ARG A 189 7.03 1.12 -14.37
CA ARG A 189 6.27 1.87 -15.38
C ARG A 189 4.76 1.66 -15.24
N ALA A 190 4.32 0.48 -14.77
CA ALA A 190 2.91 0.19 -14.52
C ALA A 190 2.31 1.14 -13.48
N SER A 191 3.11 1.56 -12.50
CA SER A 191 2.73 2.60 -11.52
C SER A 191 2.10 3.83 -12.17
N LYS A 192 2.71 4.37 -13.23
CA LYS A 192 2.21 5.60 -13.89
C LYS A 192 0.83 5.43 -14.52
N LEU A 193 0.52 4.23 -15.00
CA LEU A 193 -0.75 3.92 -15.63
C LEU A 193 -1.85 3.67 -14.57
N TRP A 194 -1.50 2.97 -13.49
CA TRP A 194 -2.46 2.55 -12.48
C TRP A 194 -2.67 3.56 -11.36
N GLN A 195 -1.75 4.51 -11.15
CA GLN A 195 -1.76 5.44 -10.01
C GLN A 195 -3.04 6.28 -9.93
N ALA A 196 -3.53 6.81 -11.05
CA ALA A 196 -4.75 7.61 -11.05
C ALA A 196 -5.97 6.75 -10.67
N HIS A 197 -6.16 5.62 -11.32
CA HIS A 197 -7.26 4.70 -10.99
C HIS A 197 -7.17 4.19 -9.54
N ALA A 198 -6.00 3.75 -9.10
CA ALA A 198 -5.77 3.31 -7.72
C ALA A 198 -6.08 4.42 -6.69
N ALA A 199 -5.75 5.68 -6.99
CA ALA A 199 -6.10 6.81 -6.15
C ALA A 199 -7.62 7.04 -6.09
N ALA A 200 -8.33 6.94 -7.22
CA ALA A 200 -9.79 7.03 -7.24
C ALA A 200 -10.44 5.90 -6.41
N ARG A 201 -9.92 4.67 -6.52
CA ARG A 201 -10.38 3.53 -5.73
C ARG A 201 -10.17 3.72 -4.22
N ALA A 202 -9.01 4.25 -3.82
CA ALA A 202 -8.75 4.58 -2.41
C ALA A 202 -9.70 5.67 -1.90
N ALA A 203 -9.94 6.73 -2.67
CA ALA A 203 -10.87 7.80 -2.30
C ALA A 203 -12.32 7.31 -2.20
N ALA A 204 -12.75 6.42 -3.11
CA ALA A 204 -14.06 5.78 -3.03
C ALA A 204 -14.21 4.94 -1.76
N MET A 205 -13.16 4.21 -1.36
CA MET A 205 -13.16 3.46 -0.10
C MET A 205 -13.28 4.39 1.11
N VAL A 206 -12.57 5.52 1.12
CA VAL A 206 -12.70 6.54 2.19
C VAL A 206 -14.16 6.97 2.33
N ARG A 207 -14.85 7.27 1.22
CA ARG A 207 -16.27 7.63 1.24
C ARG A 207 -17.15 6.52 1.83
N VAL A 208 -16.93 5.28 1.41
CA VAL A 208 -17.67 4.10 1.91
C VAL A 208 -17.50 3.90 3.41
N ILE A 209 -16.28 4.12 3.93
CA ILE A 209 -15.99 4.05 5.37
C ILE A 209 -16.70 5.19 6.09
N VAL A 210 -16.57 6.43 5.62
CA VAL A 210 -17.18 7.61 6.26
C VAL A 210 -18.70 7.47 6.34
N GLU A 211 -19.35 6.95 5.30
CA GLU A 211 -20.80 6.69 5.28
C GLU A 211 -21.22 5.59 6.28
N ARG A 212 -20.29 4.76 6.77
CA ARG A 212 -20.52 3.67 7.74
C ARG A 212 -20.01 3.97 9.14
N LEU A 213 -19.34 5.11 9.36
CA LEU A 213 -18.92 5.50 10.69
C LEU A 213 -20.14 5.71 11.60
N PRO A 214 -20.06 5.31 12.88
CA PRO A 214 -21.14 5.57 13.83
C PRO A 214 -21.35 7.08 13.96
N ALA A 215 -22.61 7.47 14.20
CA ALA A 215 -22.93 8.87 14.47
C ALA A 215 -22.13 9.37 15.70
N PRO A 216 -21.74 10.66 15.73
CA PRO A 216 -21.11 11.24 16.90
C PRO A 216 -22.02 11.06 18.13
N GLN A 217 -21.45 10.60 19.24
CA GLN A 217 -22.13 10.54 20.53
C GLN A 217 -22.19 11.92 21.20
#